data_AF-A0A9X8MH46-F1
#
_entry.id   AF-A0A9X8MH46-F1
#
_cell.length_a   1.000
_cell.length_b   1.000
_cell.length_c   1.000
_cell.angle_alpha   90.00
_cell.angle_beta   90.00
_cell.angle_gamma   90.00
#
_symmetry.space_group_name_H-M   'P 1'
#
loop_
_entity.id
_entity.type
_entity.pdbx_description
1 polymer ?
#
loop_
_entity_poly.entity_id
_entity_poly.type
_entity_poly.pdbx_seq_one_letter_code
_entity_poly.pdbx_strand_id
1 'polypeptide(L)'
;MKAQRARRLNDHGLTHASLCSLAVTWLKRANSAGGPNCTVAVSEVAGGWGGEIPDAIGFTLAHDGTASTVIEAKVSRSDFLADKKKPHRQAGGMGSWRYFMAPAGLIKPEELPEGWGLIDVTPGGICRVVAGAMKAARKLGYQELRDQQAAWRWEDCNRERETWLLITLLARVGDVEKANQDRRELFRMNKSLHEALEQERERSKALRRELALYQREERMKAPPRKMA
;
A
#
# COMPACT_ATOMS: atom_id res chain seq x y z
N MET A 1 -10.65 -17.17 8.20
CA MET A 1 -10.88 -15.86 7.56
C MET A 1 -10.17 -15.62 6.21
N LYS A 2 -8.97 -16.17 5.92
CA LYS A 2 -8.27 -15.93 4.64
C LYS A 2 -8.95 -16.57 3.40
N ALA A 3 -9.67 -17.67 3.57
CA ALA A 3 -10.29 -18.41 2.46
C ALA A 3 -11.55 -17.75 1.86
N GLN A 4 -12.25 -16.89 2.61
CA GLN A 4 -13.47 -16.21 2.13
C GLN A 4 -13.18 -15.08 1.14
N ARG A 5 -11.97 -14.49 1.17
CA ARG A 5 -11.59 -13.38 0.28
C ARG A 5 -11.24 -13.84 -1.14
N ALA A 6 -10.74 -15.07 -1.29
CA ALA A 6 -10.40 -15.66 -2.58
C ALA A 6 -11.62 -16.18 -3.37
N ARG A 7 -12.72 -16.49 -2.68
CA ARG A 7 -13.92 -17.12 -3.29
C ARG A 7 -14.82 -16.15 -4.07
N ARG A 8 -14.70 -14.83 -3.90
CA ARG A 8 -15.62 -13.86 -4.55
C ARG A 8 -15.26 -13.46 -5.99
N LEU A 9 -14.09 -13.83 -6.50
CA LEU A 9 -13.66 -13.46 -7.86
C LEU A 9 -14.05 -14.50 -8.94
N ASN A 10 -14.52 -15.69 -8.54
CA ASN A 10 -14.60 -16.85 -9.44
C ASN A 10 -15.90 -17.00 -10.24
N ASP A 11 -16.95 -16.22 -10.01
CA ASP A 11 -18.28 -16.53 -10.59
C ASP A 11 -18.73 -15.60 -11.74
N HIS A 12 -18.04 -14.47 -11.99
CA HIS A 12 -18.53 -13.43 -12.91
C HIS A 12 -17.47 -12.87 -13.89
N GLY A 13 -16.30 -13.50 -14.01
CA GLY A 13 -15.21 -12.98 -14.83
C GLY A 13 -14.58 -11.69 -14.29
N LEU A 14 -13.50 -11.23 -14.92
CA LEU A 14 -12.81 -9.99 -14.54
C LEU A 14 -13.59 -8.78 -15.07
N THR A 15 -14.47 -8.23 -14.23
CA THR A 15 -15.19 -6.97 -14.50
C THR A 15 -14.31 -5.75 -14.24
N HIS A 16 -14.69 -4.60 -14.80
CA HIS A 16 -13.94 -3.35 -14.62
C HIS A 16 -13.81 -2.97 -13.14
N ALA A 17 -14.91 -3.06 -12.37
CA ALA A 17 -14.90 -2.82 -10.93
C ALA A 17 -13.96 -3.78 -10.16
N SER A 18 -13.89 -5.05 -10.57
CA SER A 18 -12.96 -6.02 -9.97
C SER A 18 -11.50 -5.67 -10.27
N LEU A 19 -11.21 -5.21 -11.49
CA LEU A 19 -9.88 -4.73 -11.88
C LEU A 19 -9.49 -3.48 -11.11
N CYS A 20 -10.40 -2.50 -10.95
CA CYS A 20 -10.17 -1.31 -10.13
C CYS A 20 -9.85 -1.67 -8.66
N SER A 21 -10.59 -2.62 -8.09
CA SER A 21 -10.32 -3.12 -6.73
C SER A 21 -8.95 -3.81 -6.62
N LEU A 22 -8.57 -4.59 -7.62
CA LEU A 22 -7.24 -5.23 -7.70
C LEU A 22 -6.13 -4.19 -7.91
N ALA A 23 -6.39 -3.15 -8.70
CA ALA A 23 -5.46 -2.04 -8.94
C ALA A 23 -5.11 -1.32 -7.64
N VAL A 24 -6.11 -0.92 -6.84
CA VAL A 24 -5.87 -0.30 -5.51
C VAL A 24 -5.06 -1.22 -4.60
N THR A 25 -5.35 -2.52 -4.62
CA THR A 25 -4.61 -3.51 -3.82
C THR A 25 -3.16 -3.65 -4.30
N TRP A 26 -2.93 -3.68 -5.61
CA TRP A 26 -1.59 -3.76 -6.19
C TRP A 26 -0.78 -2.49 -5.93
N LEU A 27 -1.39 -1.31 -6.05
CA LEU A 27 -0.74 -0.02 -5.79
C LEU A 27 -0.17 0.06 -4.36
N LYS A 28 -0.91 -0.44 -3.36
CA LYS A 28 -0.45 -0.47 -1.96
C LYS A 28 0.55 -1.57 -1.63
N ARG A 29 0.80 -2.50 -2.57
CA ARG A 29 1.70 -3.63 -2.32
C ARG A 29 3.14 -3.14 -2.24
N ALA A 30 3.91 -3.63 -1.26
CA ALA A 30 5.31 -3.27 -1.08
C ALA A 30 6.19 -3.65 -2.29
N ASN A 31 7.31 -2.94 -2.46
CA ASN A 31 8.31 -3.21 -3.51
C ASN A 31 8.82 -4.66 -3.48
N SER A 32 9.10 -5.19 -2.29
CA SER A 32 9.53 -6.58 -2.09
C SER A 32 8.49 -7.62 -2.53
N ALA A 33 7.21 -7.24 -2.58
CA ALA A 33 6.12 -8.06 -3.09
C ALA A 33 5.74 -7.71 -4.55
N GLY A 34 6.49 -6.81 -5.20
CA GLY A 34 6.31 -6.45 -6.61
C GLY A 34 5.20 -5.43 -6.89
N GLY A 35 4.89 -4.56 -5.94
CA GLY A 35 4.05 -3.38 -6.17
C GLY A 35 4.79 -2.07 -5.86
N PRO A 36 4.23 -0.90 -6.19
CA PRO A 36 4.90 0.40 -6.12
C PRO A 36 4.94 1.03 -4.71
N ASN A 37 4.47 0.32 -3.68
CA ASN A 37 4.48 0.74 -2.29
C ASN A 37 3.79 2.12 -2.06
N CYS A 38 2.66 2.36 -2.74
CA CYS A 38 1.92 3.61 -2.56
C CYS A 38 1.35 3.70 -1.14
N THR A 39 1.56 4.85 -0.51
CA THR A 39 1.03 5.18 0.82
C THR A 39 -0.49 5.38 0.76
N VAL A 40 -0.97 6.02 -0.29
CA VAL A 40 -2.40 6.23 -0.57
C VAL A 40 -2.72 5.61 -1.92
N ALA A 41 -3.86 4.95 -2.05
CA ALA A 41 -4.37 4.49 -3.35
C ALA A 41 -5.89 4.45 -3.35
N VAL A 42 -6.48 4.82 -4.48
CA VAL A 42 -7.93 4.99 -4.68
C VAL A 42 -8.32 4.61 -6.10
N SER A 43 -9.60 4.32 -6.33
CA SER A 43 -10.17 4.05 -7.66
C SER A 43 -11.32 5.00 -7.96
N GLU A 44 -11.54 5.30 -9.24
CA GLU A 44 -12.75 5.96 -9.76
C GLU A 44 -13.12 7.27 -9.03
N VAL A 45 -12.12 8.06 -8.66
CA VAL A 45 -12.33 9.32 -7.93
C VAL A 45 -12.74 10.41 -8.91
N ALA A 46 -14.05 10.58 -9.09
CA ALA A 46 -14.60 11.79 -9.68
C ALA A 46 -14.45 12.94 -8.68
N GLY A 47 -13.77 14.01 -9.07
CA GLY A 47 -13.60 15.17 -8.18
C GLY A 47 -14.45 16.40 -8.54
N GLY A 48 -15.42 16.29 -9.45
CA GLY A 48 -16.38 17.37 -9.72
C GLY A 48 -15.91 18.48 -10.66
N TRP A 49 -14.64 18.47 -11.11
CA TRP A 49 -14.15 19.30 -12.23
C TRP A 49 -13.76 18.41 -13.42
N GLY A 50 -14.13 18.83 -14.63
CA GLY A 50 -13.86 18.08 -15.87
C GLY A 50 -12.38 17.77 -16.06
N GLY A 51 -12.05 16.64 -16.68
CA GLY A 51 -10.66 16.24 -16.91
C GLY A 51 -10.46 14.73 -16.80
N GLU A 52 -9.20 14.30 -16.86
CA GLU A 52 -8.81 12.91 -16.68
C GLU A 52 -9.26 12.39 -15.30
N ILE A 53 -9.88 11.20 -15.31
CA ILE A 53 -10.21 10.40 -14.14
C ILE A 53 -9.58 9.03 -14.40
N PRO A 54 -8.53 8.65 -13.66
CA PRO A 54 -7.92 7.36 -13.82
C PRO A 54 -8.77 6.29 -13.16
N ASP A 55 -8.76 5.08 -13.70
CA ASP A 55 -9.49 3.95 -13.11
C ASP A 55 -8.96 3.67 -11.70
N ALA A 56 -7.64 3.74 -11.50
CA ALA A 56 -7.05 3.87 -10.17
C ALA A 56 -5.76 4.70 -10.17
N ILE A 57 -5.46 5.31 -9.03
CA ILE A 57 -4.21 6.05 -8.81
C ILE A 57 -3.69 5.79 -7.40
N GLY A 58 -2.36 5.66 -7.30
CA GLY A 58 -1.63 5.57 -6.05
C GLY A 58 -0.59 6.66 -5.93
N PHE A 59 -0.34 7.11 -4.70
CA PHE A 59 0.66 8.12 -4.34
C PHE A 59 1.67 7.51 -3.38
N THR A 60 2.94 7.59 -3.73
CA THR A 60 4.06 7.10 -2.93
C THR A 60 4.76 8.27 -2.26
N LEU A 61 4.97 8.14 -0.95
CA LEU A 61 5.89 8.96 -0.17
C LEU A 61 7.15 8.13 0.09
N ALA A 62 8.28 8.54 -0.46
CA ALA A 62 9.59 7.93 -0.25
C ALA A 62 10.57 8.94 0.34
N HIS A 63 11.73 8.47 0.82
CA HIS A 63 12.73 9.33 1.48
C HIS A 63 13.27 10.46 0.59
N ASP A 64 13.17 10.29 -0.73
CA ASP A 64 13.76 11.13 -1.77
C ASP A 64 12.72 11.86 -2.61
N GLY A 65 11.45 11.80 -2.20
CA GLY A 65 10.39 12.59 -2.82
C GLY A 65 9.07 11.84 -2.95
N THR A 66 8.25 12.35 -3.86
CA THR A 66 6.90 11.83 -4.12
C THR A 66 6.76 11.36 -5.55
N ALA A 67 5.88 10.39 -5.73
CA ALA A 67 5.55 9.86 -7.04
C ALA A 67 4.11 9.36 -7.06
N SER A 68 3.60 9.17 -8.26
CA SER A 68 2.24 8.68 -8.50
C SER A 68 2.27 7.54 -9.51
N THR A 69 1.38 6.58 -9.35
CA THR A 69 1.20 5.48 -10.30
C THR A 69 -0.27 5.41 -10.71
N VAL A 70 -0.53 5.55 -12.01
CA VAL A 70 -1.87 5.44 -12.60
C VAL A 70 -2.08 4.04 -13.16
N ILE A 71 -3.28 3.49 -12.95
CA ILE A 71 -3.76 2.25 -13.54
C ILE A 71 -5.00 2.53 -14.38
N GLU A 72 -5.04 1.91 -15.55
CA GLU A 72 -6.11 1.97 -16.52
C GLU A 72 -6.58 0.55 -16.84
N ALA A 73 -7.76 0.20 -16.35
CA ALA A 73 -8.34 -1.13 -16.36
C ALA A 73 -9.06 -1.41 -17.68
N LYS A 74 -8.63 -2.46 -18.38
CA LYS A 74 -9.21 -2.88 -19.68
C LYS A 74 -9.80 -4.26 -19.61
N VAL A 75 -11.11 -4.35 -19.87
CA VAL A 75 -11.85 -5.63 -19.85
C VAL A 75 -12.04 -6.24 -21.24
N SER A 76 -11.81 -5.46 -22.30
CA SER A 76 -12.00 -5.89 -23.69
C SER A 76 -10.97 -5.28 -24.62
N ARG A 77 -10.76 -5.92 -25.78
CA ARG A 77 -9.88 -5.40 -26.85
C ARG A 77 -10.35 -4.05 -27.38
N SER A 78 -11.66 -3.88 -27.55
CA SER A 78 -12.24 -2.62 -28.03
C SER A 78 -12.00 -1.47 -27.06
N ASP A 79 -12.13 -1.72 -25.76
CA ASP A 79 -11.82 -0.75 -24.70
C ASP A 79 -10.34 -0.30 -24.76
N PHE A 80 -9.40 -1.23 -24.91
CA PHE A 80 -7.98 -0.90 -25.08
C PHE A 80 -7.72 -0.04 -26.33
N LEU A 81 -8.31 -0.41 -27.49
CA LEU A 81 -8.09 0.31 -28.74
C LEU A 81 -8.72 1.71 -28.76
N ALA A 82 -9.87 1.89 -28.10
CA ALA A 82 -10.49 3.19 -27.94
C ALA A 82 -9.62 4.11 -27.07
N ASP A 83 -9.06 3.55 -26.00
CA ASP A 83 -8.27 4.28 -25.02
C ASP A 83 -6.92 4.77 -25.56
N LYS A 84 -6.29 3.99 -26.45
CA LYS A 84 -5.04 4.36 -27.14
C LYS A 84 -5.11 5.70 -27.89
N LYS A 85 -6.32 6.17 -28.24
CA LYS A 85 -6.53 7.44 -28.96
C LYS A 85 -6.58 8.67 -28.06
N LYS A 86 -6.56 8.51 -26.73
CA LYS A 86 -6.69 9.63 -25.79
C LYS A 86 -5.38 10.47 -25.74
N PRO A 87 -5.46 11.82 -25.74
CA PRO A 87 -4.27 12.68 -25.76
C PRO A 87 -3.26 12.44 -24.62
N HIS A 88 -3.76 12.23 -23.39
CA HIS A 88 -2.93 11.98 -22.19
C HIS A 88 -2.17 10.63 -22.21
N ARG A 89 -2.29 9.84 -23.29
CA ARG A 89 -1.48 8.63 -23.50
C ARG A 89 -0.12 8.93 -24.12
N GLN A 90 0.04 10.08 -24.76
CA GLN A 90 1.27 10.47 -25.45
C GLN A 90 2.03 11.57 -24.70
N ALA A 91 1.34 12.56 -24.17
CA ALA A 91 1.94 13.67 -23.43
C ALA A 91 0.99 14.23 -22.37
N GLY A 92 1.54 14.83 -21.31
CA GLY A 92 0.77 15.25 -20.14
C GLY A 92 0.07 14.07 -19.43
N GLY A 93 -0.98 14.37 -18.66
CA GLY A 93 -1.71 13.38 -17.86
C GLY A 93 -1.06 13.08 -16.50
N MET A 94 -1.76 12.34 -15.65
CA MET A 94 -1.28 11.98 -14.31
C MET A 94 -0.38 10.75 -14.32
N GLY A 95 0.33 10.54 -13.20
CA GLY A 95 1.14 9.34 -12.97
C GLY A 95 2.58 9.52 -13.45
N SER A 96 3.51 9.41 -12.50
CA SER A 96 4.95 9.23 -12.77
C SER A 96 5.23 7.87 -13.42
N TRP A 97 4.40 6.87 -13.12
CA TRP A 97 4.32 5.62 -13.86
C TRP A 97 2.88 5.32 -14.22
N ARG A 98 2.69 4.66 -15.36
CA ARG A 98 1.37 4.45 -15.95
C ARG A 98 1.26 3.02 -16.42
N TYR A 99 0.16 2.37 -16.10
CA TYR A 99 -0.04 0.96 -16.43
C TYR A 99 -1.43 0.72 -16.99
N PHE A 100 -1.49 -0.16 -17.98
CA PHE A 100 -2.73 -0.88 -18.24
C PHE A 100 -2.83 -2.09 -17.30
N MET A 101 -4.03 -2.37 -16.81
CA MET A 101 -4.36 -3.60 -16.10
C MET A 101 -5.46 -4.35 -16.85
N ALA A 102 -5.21 -5.58 -17.26
CA ALA A 102 -6.15 -6.33 -18.09
C ALA A 102 -6.12 -7.83 -17.77
N PRO A 103 -7.18 -8.59 -18.13
CA PRO A 103 -7.11 -10.05 -18.18
C PRO A 103 -5.89 -10.52 -18.97
N ALA A 104 -5.23 -11.56 -18.45
CA ALA A 104 -3.99 -12.07 -19.04
C ALA A 104 -4.17 -12.40 -20.53
N GLY A 105 -3.26 -11.89 -21.37
CA GLY A 105 -3.27 -12.10 -22.82
C GLY A 105 -4.19 -11.18 -23.62
N LEU A 106 -4.94 -10.27 -22.98
CA LEU A 106 -5.81 -9.32 -23.67
C LEU A 106 -5.01 -8.21 -24.40
N ILE A 107 -3.93 -7.73 -23.79
CA ILE A 107 -3.02 -6.73 -24.35
C ILE A 107 -1.66 -7.39 -24.49
N LYS A 108 -1.03 -7.27 -25.66
CA LYS A 108 0.34 -7.72 -25.82
C LYS A 108 1.33 -6.58 -25.50
N PRO A 109 2.50 -6.86 -24.90
CA PRO A 109 3.49 -5.84 -24.59
C PRO A 109 3.89 -4.96 -25.77
N GLU A 110 3.91 -5.52 -26.98
CA GLU A 110 4.29 -4.82 -28.21
C GLU A 110 3.24 -3.78 -28.66
N GLU A 111 2.03 -3.83 -28.11
CA GLU A 111 0.95 -2.89 -28.44
C GLU A 111 0.94 -1.64 -27.55
N LEU A 112 1.72 -1.67 -26.47
CA LEU A 112 1.77 -0.62 -25.46
C LEU A 112 2.31 0.68 -26.05
N PRO A 113 1.71 1.83 -25.72
CA PRO A 113 2.35 3.12 -25.93
C PRO A 113 3.70 3.16 -25.19
N GLU A 114 4.64 3.94 -25.72
CA GLU A 114 5.95 4.13 -25.09
C GLU A 114 5.81 4.61 -23.64
N GLY A 115 6.65 4.10 -22.75
CA GLY A 115 6.62 4.44 -21.32
C GLY A 115 5.44 3.87 -20.51
N TRP A 116 4.49 3.16 -21.13
CA TRP A 116 3.40 2.47 -20.42
C TRP A 116 3.78 1.05 -20.02
N GLY A 117 3.43 0.68 -18.79
CA GLY A 117 3.52 -0.68 -18.29
C GLY A 117 2.25 -1.50 -18.53
N LEU A 118 2.36 -2.80 -18.27
CA LEU A 118 1.25 -3.76 -18.37
C LEU A 118 1.23 -4.69 -17.16
N ILE A 119 0.04 -4.85 -16.59
CA ILE A 119 -0.27 -5.80 -15.53
C ILE A 119 -1.32 -6.79 -16.04
N ASP A 120 -0.89 -8.03 -16.23
CA ASP A 120 -1.78 -9.15 -16.53
C ASP A 120 -2.45 -9.65 -15.25
N VAL A 121 -3.76 -9.83 -15.30
CA VAL A 121 -4.55 -10.37 -14.22
C VAL A 121 -5.05 -11.75 -14.61
N THR A 122 -4.64 -12.77 -13.85
CA THR A 122 -5.16 -14.13 -14.06
C THR A 122 -6.63 -14.22 -13.66
N PRO A 123 -7.38 -15.25 -14.09
CA PRO A 123 -8.76 -15.47 -13.63
C PRO A 123 -8.90 -15.53 -12.10
N GLY A 124 -7.85 -15.99 -11.39
CA GLY A 124 -7.80 -16.00 -9.92
C GLY A 124 -7.42 -14.65 -9.27
N GLY A 125 -7.34 -13.56 -10.04
CA GLY A 125 -7.03 -12.22 -9.54
C GLY A 125 -5.55 -11.97 -9.24
N ILE A 126 -4.63 -12.81 -9.75
CA ILE A 126 -3.19 -12.63 -9.54
C ILE A 126 -2.67 -11.60 -10.54
N CYS A 127 -2.20 -10.46 -10.05
CA CYS A 127 -1.55 -9.41 -10.84
C CYS A 127 -0.08 -9.75 -11.13
N ARG A 128 0.30 -9.82 -12.40
CA ARG A 128 1.66 -10.04 -12.91
C ARG A 128 2.08 -8.85 -13.76
N VAL A 129 3.16 -8.18 -13.36
CA VAL A 129 3.75 -7.09 -14.16
C VAL A 129 4.53 -7.69 -15.33
N VAL A 130 4.09 -7.41 -16.56
CA VAL A 130 4.69 -7.91 -17.81
C VAL A 130 5.68 -6.89 -18.39
N ALA A 131 5.36 -5.59 -18.26
CA ALA A 131 6.18 -4.45 -18.67
C ALA A 131 6.04 -3.31 -17.65
N GLY A 132 7.05 -2.44 -17.52
CA GLY A 132 7.01 -1.25 -16.66
C GLY A 132 8.05 -1.22 -15.53
N ALA A 133 8.14 -0.07 -14.86
CA ALA A 133 9.00 0.22 -13.70
C ALA A 133 9.04 -0.84 -12.59
N MET A 134 7.94 -1.56 -12.35
CA MET A 134 7.82 -2.60 -11.33
C MET A 134 8.10 -4.01 -11.84
N LYS A 135 8.52 -4.18 -13.10
CA LYS A 135 8.82 -5.50 -13.67
C LYS A 135 9.94 -6.16 -12.86
N ALA A 136 9.71 -7.41 -12.47
CA ALA A 136 10.65 -8.18 -11.66
C ALA A 136 11.10 -7.53 -10.33
N ALA A 137 10.42 -6.49 -9.83
CA ALA A 137 10.86 -5.71 -8.66
C ALA A 137 11.19 -6.55 -7.42
N ARG A 138 10.47 -7.67 -7.19
CA ARG A 138 10.75 -8.62 -6.10
C ARG A 138 12.13 -9.29 -6.14
N LYS A 139 12.81 -9.24 -7.28
CA LYS A 139 14.11 -9.87 -7.53
C LYS A 139 15.25 -8.85 -7.53
N LEU A 140 14.94 -7.55 -7.58
CA LEU A 140 15.92 -6.49 -7.71
C LEU A 140 16.37 -6.01 -6.34
N GLY A 141 17.65 -5.63 -6.25
CA GLY A 141 18.17 -4.85 -5.14
C GLY A 141 17.55 -3.45 -5.11
N TYR A 142 17.74 -2.74 -3.99
CA TYR A 142 17.20 -1.40 -3.81
C TYR A 142 17.63 -0.43 -4.91
N GLN A 143 18.93 -0.39 -5.25
CA GLN A 143 19.46 0.53 -6.26
C GLN A 143 18.99 0.14 -7.67
N GLU A 144 19.03 -1.14 -8.02
CA GLU A 144 18.58 -1.63 -9.34
C GLU A 144 17.10 -1.30 -9.60
N LEU A 145 16.25 -1.46 -8.58
CA LEU A 145 14.84 -1.08 -8.69
C LEU A 145 14.68 0.43 -8.90
N ARG A 146 15.51 1.25 -8.25
CA ARG A 146 15.47 2.71 -8.42
C ARG A 146 15.88 3.12 -9.82
N ASP A 147 16.96 2.56 -10.34
CA ASP A 147 17.44 2.86 -11.69
C ASP A 147 16.38 2.45 -12.72
N GLN A 148 15.75 1.28 -12.53
CA GLN A 148 14.62 0.85 -13.36
C GLN A 148 13.42 1.80 -13.24
N GLN A 149 13.07 2.24 -12.03
CA GLN A 149 11.98 3.18 -11.81
C GLN A 149 12.26 4.53 -12.47
N ALA A 150 13.49 5.03 -12.39
CA ALA A 150 13.92 6.27 -13.03
C ALA A 150 13.83 6.18 -14.56
N ALA A 151 14.27 5.07 -15.15
CA ALA A 151 14.23 4.85 -16.60
C ALA A 151 12.81 4.83 -17.19
N TRP A 152 11.80 4.50 -16.38
CA TRP A 152 10.39 4.43 -16.79
C TRP A 152 9.59 5.66 -16.32
N ARG A 153 10.22 6.62 -15.65
CA ARG A 153 9.53 7.74 -15.03
C ARG A 153 9.11 8.75 -16.10
N TRP A 154 7.84 9.15 -16.05
CA TRP A 154 7.35 10.32 -16.75
C TRP A 154 7.71 11.58 -15.98
N GLU A 155 8.35 12.53 -16.65
CA GLU A 155 8.69 13.83 -16.06
C GLU A 155 7.54 14.84 -16.19
N ASP A 156 6.86 14.85 -17.33
CA ASP A 156 5.72 15.73 -17.62
C ASP A 156 4.40 15.15 -17.07
N CYS A 157 4.29 15.08 -15.74
CA CYS A 157 3.06 14.70 -15.04
C CYS A 157 2.23 15.94 -14.69
N ASN A 158 0.92 15.84 -14.82
CA ASN A 158 -0.02 16.86 -14.34
C ASN A 158 -0.14 16.82 -12.79
N ARG A 159 0.84 17.42 -12.13
CA ARG A 159 0.94 17.50 -10.65
C ARG A 159 -0.18 18.32 -10.03
N GLU A 160 -0.72 19.30 -10.74
CA GLU A 160 -1.83 20.11 -10.25
C GLU A 160 -3.09 19.25 -10.09
N ARG A 161 -3.41 18.43 -11.10
CA ARG A 161 -4.54 17.50 -11.03
C ARG A 161 -4.36 16.44 -9.93
N GLU A 162 -3.15 15.92 -9.77
CA GLU A 162 -2.80 15.00 -8.67
C GLU A 162 -3.01 15.64 -7.29
N THR A 163 -2.53 16.87 -7.11
CA THR A 163 -2.67 17.64 -5.87
C THR A 163 -4.14 17.89 -5.56
N TRP A 164 -4.90 18.28 -6.57
CA TRP A 164 -6.33 18.49 -6.43
C TRP A 164 -7.08 17.21 -6.04
N LEU A 165 -6.70 16.04 -6.59
CA LEU A 165 -7.26 14.75 -6.16
C LEU A 165 -6.95 14.46 -4.69
N LEU A 166 -5.72 14.70 -4.25
CA LEU A 166 -5.34 14.52 -2.84
C LEU A 166 -6.14 15.43 -1.90
N ILE A 167 -6.32 16.71 -2.25
CA ILE A 167 -7.14 17.66 -1.48
C ILE A 167 -8.60 17.18 -1.44
N THR A 168 -9.14 16.74 -2.58
CA THR A 168 -10.51 16.20 -2.68
C THR A 168 -10.69 14.99 -1.76
N LEU A 169 -9.70 14.09 -1.71
CA LEU A 169 -9.73 12.93 -0.82
C LEU A 169 -9.66 13.34 0.65
N LEU A 170 -8.77 14.27 1.00
CA LEU A 170 -8.64 14.76 2.38
C LEU A 170 -9.94 15.43 2.86
N ALA A 171 -10.59 16.22 2.00
CA ALA A 171 -11.87 16.86 2.31
C ALA A 171 -12.98 15.83 2.63
N ARG A 172 -12.91 14.61 2.09
CA ARG A 172 -13.87 13.52 2.38
C ARG A 172 -13.61 12.82 3.71
N VAL A 173 -12.39 12.91 4.24
CA VAL A 173 -12.02 12.28 5.53
C VAL A 173 -12.55 13.10 6.71
N GLY A 174 -12.68 14.42 6.57
CA GLY A 174 -13.22 15.33 7.58
C GLY A 174 -12.14 16.24 8.19
N ASP A 175 -12.25 16.53 9.48
CA ASP A 175 -11.33 17.44 10.18
C ASP A 175 -9.95 16.79 10.40
N VAL A 176 -9.03 17.10 9.48
CA VAL A 176 -7.66 16.59 9.49
C VAL A 176 -6.80 17.18 10.60
N GLU A 177 -7.11 18.38 11.10
CA GLU A 177 -6.34 18.99 12.19
C GLU A 177 -6.70 18.31 13.51
N LYS A 178 -7.99 18.06 13.75
CA LYS A 178 -8.41 17.26 14.91
C LYS A 178 -7.76 15.87 14.88
N ALA A 179 -7.78 15.17 13.75
CA ALA A 179 -7.13 13.86 13.64
C ALA A 179 -5.62 13.92 13.95
N ASN A 180 -4.93 15.00 13.56
CA ASN A 180 -3.53 15.20 13.88
C ASN A 180 -3.28 15.54 15.36
N GLN A 181 -4.17 16.31 15.99
CA GLN A 181 -4.13 16.58 17.43
C GLN A 181 -4.33 15.31 18.24
N ASP A 182 -5.39 14.55 17.96
CA ASP A 182 -5.71 13.29 18.62
C ASP A 182 -4.53 12.30 18.51
N ARG A 183 -3.92 12.19 17.32
CA ARG A 183 -2.74 11.34 17.11
C ARG A 183 -1.55 11.77 17.97
N ARG A 184 -1.28 13.07 18.10
CA ARG A 184 -0.19 13.59 18.95
C ARG A 184 -0.45 13.32 20.42
N GLU A 185 -1.68 13.52 20.88
CA GLU A 185 -2.08 13.24 22.26
C GLU A 185 -1.95 11.76 22.59
N LEU A 186 -2.54 10.88 21.74
CA LEU A 186 -2.42 9.44 21.89
C LEU A 186 -0.97 8.96 21.93
N PHE A 187 -0.09 9.55 21.10
CA PHE A 187 1.33 9.22 21.11
C PHE A 187 2.01 9.60 22.45
N ARG A 188 1.70 10.79 22.99
CA ARG A 188 2.21 11.23 24.30
C ARG A 188 1.72 10.33 25.43
N MET A 189 0.42 10.03 25.46
CA MET A 189 -0.19 9.15 26.45
C MET A 189 0.40 7.75 26.38
N ASN A 190 0.52 7.16 25.18
CA ASN A 190 1.14 5.84 25.01
C ASN A 190 2.59 5.81 25.49
N LYS A 191 3.37 6.85 25.21
CA LYS A 191 4.75 6.95 25.71
C LYS A 191 4.79 6.94 27.24
N SER A 192 3.96 7.77 27.87
CA SER A 192 3.87 7.83 29.34
C SER A 192 3.40 6.50 29.96
N LEU A 193 2.39 5.86 29.37
CA LEU A 193 1.92 4.53 29.81
C LEU A 193 3.00 3.46 29.66
N HIS A 194 3.78 3.47 28.58
CA HIS A 194 4.89 2.56 28.39
C HIS A 194 5.97 2.74 29.47
N GLU A 195 6.33 3.98 29.79
CA GLU A 195 7.30 4.29 30.85
C GLU A 195 6.80 3.83 32.23
N ALA A 196 5.54 4.11 32.56
CA ALA A 196 4.92 3.66 33.81
C ALA A 196 4.84 2.12 33.91
N LEU A 197 4.46 1.44 32.83
CA LEU A 197 4.41 -0.03 32.78
C LEU A 197 5.78 -0.64 33.01
N GLU A 198 6.83 -0.08 32.40
CA GLU A 198 8.19 -0.59 32.59
C GLU A 198 8.67 -0.35 34.03
N GLN A 199 8.33 0.79 34.63
CA GLN A 199 8.60 1.05 36.04
C GLN A 199 7.90 0.03 36.96
N GLU A 200 6.63 -0.27 36.71
CA GLU A 200 5.88 -1.26 37.49
C GLU A 200 6.40 -2.69 37.30
N ARG A 201 6.90 -3.03 36.10
CA ARG A 201 7.56 -4.32 35.84
C ARG A 201 8.83 -4.46 36.67
N GLU A 202 9.66 -3.42 36.72
CA GLU A 202 10.89 -3.45 37.52
C GLU A 202 10.60 -3.50 39.02
N ARG A 203 9.61 -2.72 39.50
CA ARG A 203 9.12 -2.81 40.89
C ARG A 203 8.64 -4.23 41.22
N SER A 204 7.79 -4.80 40.37
CA SER A 204 7.27 -6.16 40.56
C SER A 204 8.38 -7.22 40.59
N LYS A 205 9.40 -7.09 39.73
CA LYS A 205 10.57 -7.98 39.75
C LYS A 205 11.37 -7.84 41.06
N ALA A 206 11.58 -6.61 41.54
CA ALA A 206 12.28 -6.35 42.79
C ALA A 206 11.55 -6.96 44.00
N LEU A 207 10.24 -6.70 44.13
CA LEU A 207 9.42 -7.28 45.21
C LEU A 207 9.41 -8.81 45.16
N ARG A 208 9.34 -9.42 43.97
CA ARG A 208 9.41 -10.88 43.84
C ARG A 208 10.75 -11.45 44.31
N ARG A 209 11.86 -10.74 44.06
CA ARG A 209 13.19 -11.13 44.56
C ARG A 209 13.26 -11.03 46.07
N GLU A 210 12.78 -9.93 46.63
CA GLU A 210 12.76 -9.70 48.08
C GLU A 210 11.90 -10.75 48.80
N LEU A 211 10.69 -11.03 48.30
CA LEU A 211 9.82 -12.06 48.84
C LEU A 211 10.48 -13.45 48.80
N ALA A 212 11.19 -13.78 47.72
CA ALA A 212 11.91 -15.04 47.61
C ALA A 212 13.06 -15.16 48.65
N LEU A 213 13.76 -14.06 48.94
CA LEU A 213 14.78 -14.01 49.98
C LEU A 213 14.16 -14.20 51.37
N TYR A 214 13.10 -13.46 51.68
CA TYR A 214 12.37 -13.58 52.94
C TYR A 214 11.87 -15.02 53.18
N GLN A 215 11.23 -15.63 52.18
CA GLN A 215 10.75 -17.01 52.24
C GLN A 215 11.90 -18.02 52.45
N ARG A 216 13.09 -17.76 51.89
CA ARG A 216 14.27 -18.60 52.10
C ARG A 216 14.78 -18.49 53.54
N GLU A 217 14.84 -17.29 54.09
CA GLU A 217 15.25 -17.06 55.48
C GLU A 217 14.29 -17.71 56.47
N GLU A 218 12.98 -17.57 56.27
CA GLU A 218 11.99 -18.26 57.12
C GLU A 218 12.12 -19.78 57.07
N ARG A 219 12.36 -20.35 55.88
CA ARG A 219 12.63 -21.80 55.74
C ARG A 219 13.86 -22.26 56.51
N MET A 220 14.91 -21.44 56.58
CA MET A 220 16.11 -21.78 57.37
C MET A 220 15.89 -21.66 58.89
N LYS A 221 14.96 -20.79 59.32
CA LYS A 221 14.56 -20.65 60.73
C LYS A 221 13.53 -21.70 61.17
N ALA A 222 12.89 -22.40 60.23
CA ALA A 222 11.89 -23.42 60.54
C ALA A 222 12.55 -24.66 61.20
N PRO A 223 12.00 -25.16 62.32
CA PRO A 223 12.56 -26.35 62.99
C PRO A 223 12.44 -27.59 62.10
N PRO A 224 13.38 -28.56 62.21
CA PRO A 224 13.35 -29.77 61.39
C PRO A 224 12.04 -30.51 61.60
N ARG A 225 11.42 -30.95 60.50
CA ARG A 225 10.21 -31.79 60.53
C ARG A 225 10.54 -33.04 61.36
N LYS A 226 9.80 -33.25 62.45
CA LYS A 226 9.86 -34.49 63.24
C LYS A 226 9.59 -35.65 62.28
N MET A 227 10.58 -36.52 62.09
CA MET A 227 10.40 -37.77 61.35
C MET A 227 9.57 -38.71 62.23
N ALA A 228 8.43 -39.14 61.69
CA ALA A 228 7.65 -40.24 62.25
C ALA A 228 8.20 -41.56 61.73
#